data_AF-A0A836SQG2-F1
#
_entry.id   AF-A0A836SQG2-F1
#
_cell.length_a   1.000
_cell.length_b   1.000
_cell.length_c   1.000
_cell.angle_alpha   90.00
_cell.angle_beta   90.00
_cell.angle_gamma   90.00
#
_symmetry.space_group_name_H-M   'P 1'
#
loop_
_entity.id
_entity.type
_entity.pdbx_description
1 polymer ?
#
loop_
_entity_poly.entity_id
_entity_poly.type
_entity_poly.pdbx_seq_one_letter_code
_entity_poly.pdbx_strand_id
1 'polypeptide(L)'
;MGHTYDRSQSPDRDRKIDRRDKDVDRKRKRSILIGMSRLFITLFPIILLAQQTGAVGFTTTPVGIVGLEKPVVGEEYVLMPGDLLLVTVGGPMSYAYTAYVSPEGKLPLRVPVSTIASPLTGETEPIYDYVDAVSIWGLSIIEAAQKLTKEFRRYYKRPRVSITLVILRQFVVYVVGEVNKPGISYASPITRVSEMIDSARGLTQIGSRSRIQVVRKDTTIIANIERFQSEGDLSANPVVKDGDVILVPPMKMKVIVRGAVFGRGEYSLMRTAYTGERERYSEGIYELFPGERVSDIIRKAGGIAPWADEGSVYIKREGPDSIERINIDLESAFSGDTIFNLLLEDGDILVVPGISGDVYVNGEVVNPGPFDYQAGLMAGDYIGMAGGPTDVANLSHTSIKRGRDKLRYRSDMIIEPGDEIYVPRQTFKFWQDYLQIGQVITSIVLSWLTYMAIR
;
A
#
# COMPACT_ATOMS: atom_id res chain seq x y z
N MET A 1 63.33 -23.65 29.65
CA MET A 1 62.27 -23.38 30.63
C MET A 1 61.07 -22.88 29.83
N GLY A 2 59.90 -23.52 29.74
CA GLY A 2 59.25 -24.57 30.55
C GLY A 2 57.87 -24.03 30.96
N HIS A 3 56.72 -24.57 30.51
CA HIS A 3 56.06 -25.81 30.99
C HIS A 3 56.00 -25.89 32.53
N THR A 4 54.87 -26.13 33.23
CA THR A 4 53.55 -26.75 32.91
C THR A 4 52.37 -25.88 33.42
N TYR A 5 51.07 -26.05 33.11
CA TYR A 5 50.12 -27.18 33.23
C TYR A 5 49.93 -27.75 34.66
N ASP A 6 48.90 -27.29 35.41
CA ASP A 6 47.57 -27.94 35.65
C ASP A 6 46.69 -26.93 36.47
N ARG A 7 45.37 -26.97 36.78
CA ARG A 7 44.19 -27.87 36.58
C ARG A 7 43.63 -28.45 37.91
N SER A 8 42.36 -28.88 37.89
CA SER A 8 41.58 -29.47 39.01
C SER A 8 41.15 -28.46 40.11
N GLN A 9 40.05 -28.59 40.88
CA GLN A 9 39.01 -29.63 41.05
C GLN A 9 37.60 -28.97 40.99
N SER A 10 36.60 -29.58 40.35
CA SER A 10 35.55 -30.47 40.91
C SER A 10 34.53 -29.79 41.85
N PRO A 11 33.23 -30.10 41.71
CA PRO A 11 32.67 -31.13 42.59
C PRO A 11 31.89 -32.23 41.86
N ASP A 12 32.09 -33.47 42.32
CA ASP A 12 31.27 -34.65 42.03
C ASP A 12 31.10 -35.46 43.31
N ARG A 13 29.85 -35.85 43.62
CA ARG A 13 29.56 -37.13 44.29
C ARG A 13 28.10 -37.56 44.07
N ASP A 14 27.92 -38.28 42.98
CA ASP A 14 26.77 -39.14 42.71
C ASP A 14 26.45 -40.10 43.89
N ARG A 15 25.16 -40.40 44.12
CA ARG A 15 24.74 -41.67 44.73
C ARG A 15 23.32 -42.07 44.32
N LYS A 16 23.25 -42.89 43.27
CA LYS A 16 22.07 -43.61 42.79
C LYS A 16 21.46 -44.52 43.86
N ILE A 17 20.16 -44.78 43.74
CA ILE A 17 19.61 -46.14 43.59
C ILE A 17 18.31 -46.07 42.78
N ASP A 18 17.91 -47.21 42.19
CA ASP A 18 16.99 -47.36 41.05
C ASP A 18 15.81 -48.31 41.43
N ARG A 19 14.76 -48.34 40.59
CA ARG A 19 13.74 -49.39 40.35
C ARG A 19 12.33 -49.30 40.97
N ARG A 20 11.38 -49.64 40.09
CA ARG A 20 9.94 -50.03 40.26
C ARG A 20 8.98 -48.85 40.45
N ASP A 21 8.03 -48.60 39.56
CA ASP A 21 6.92 -49.42 39.00
C ASP A 21 5.65 -49.40 39.86
N LYS A 22 4.49 -49.36 39.17
CA LYS A 22 3.10 -49.29 39.69
C LYS A 22 2.75 -47.89 40.22
N ASP A 23 1.86 -47.12 39.61
CA ASP A 23 0.82 -47.41 38.61
C ASP A 23 -0.23 -48.45 39.06
N VAL A 24 -0.96 -48.13 40.14
CA VAL A 24 -2.25 -48.71 40.53
C VAL A 24 -3.12 -47.60 41.15
N ASP A 25 -4.43 -47.61 40.84
CA ASP A 25 -5.55 -46.84 41.43
C ASP A 25 -5.33 -45.35 41.77
N ARG A 26 -6.03 -44.38 41.15
CA ARG A 26 -7.11 -44.42 40.14
C ARG A 26 -8.44 -45.13 40.48
N LYS A 27 -8.77 -45.43 41.75
CA LYS A 27 -10.16 -45.78 42.20
C LYS A 27 -10.42 -45.61 43.71
N ARG A 28 -11.11 -44.52 44.07
CA ARG A 28 -12.25 -44.41 45.04
C ARG A 28 -12.55 -42.91 45.22
N LYS A 29 -13.48 -42.31 44.48
CA LYS A 29 -14.95 -42.30 44.71
C LYS A 29 -15.32 -42.13 46.19
N ARG A 30 -15.90 -40.95 46.53
CA ARG A 30 -16.91 -40.64 47.58
C ARG A 30 -16.53 -41.09 49.02
N SER A 31 -16.64 -40.29 50.07
CA SER A 31 -17.40 -39.05 50.36
C SER A 31 -16.63 -38.22 51.42
N ILE A 32 -17.05 -37.07 51.98
CA ILE A 32 -18.27 -36.74 52.75
C ILE A 32 -18.65 -35.25 52.55
N LEU A 33 -19.94 -34.93 52.69
CA LEU A 33 -20.53 -33.59 52.47
C LEU A 33 -21.08 -33.01 53.78
N ILE A 34 -20.32 -32.14 54.46
CA ILE A 34 -20.79 -31.18 55.50
C ILE A 34 -19.83 -29.98 55.44
N GLY A 35 -20.24 -28.72 55.46
CA GLY A 35 -21.58 -28.13 55.38
C GLY A 35 -21.47 -26.60 55.34
N MET A 36 -22.34 -25.91 54.60
CA MET A 36 -22.27 -24.44 54.45
C MET A 36 -22.84 -23.73 55.69
N SER A 37 -22.10 -22.80 56.31
CA SER A 37 -22.58 -21.42 56.61
C SER A 37 -21.63 -20.59 57.51
N ARG A 38 -21.47 -19.31 57.14
CA ARG A 38 -21.01 -18.15 57.96
C ARG A 38 -19.52 -18.10 58.36
N LEU A 39 -19.07 -16.86 58.62
CA LEU A 39 -17.67 -16.39 58.82
C LEU A 39 -16.79 -16.58 57.57
N PHE A 40 -16.05 -15.58 57.04
CA PHE A 40 -15.90 -14.15 57.39
C PHE A 40 -16.14 -13.26 56.16
N ILE A 41 -16.73 -12.07 56.37
CA ILE A 41 -16.63 -10.92 55.45
C ILE A 41 -16.03 -9.76 56.23
N THR A 42 -14.73 -9.52 56.10
CA THR A 42 -14.03 -8.24 56.37
C THR A 42 -12.55 -8.39 56.04
N LEU A 43 -12.09 -7.76 54.95
CA LEU A 43 -10.72 -7.33 54.59
C LEU A 43 -10.40 -7.59 53.10
N PHE A 44 -10.98 -6.78 52.20
CA PHE A 44 -10.31 -6.28 50.98
C PHE A 44 -11.18 -5.24 50.23
N PRO A 45 -11.13 -3.95 50.62
CA PRO A 45 -11.32 -2.83 49.71
C PRO A 45 -9.95 -2.28 49.25
N ILE A 46 -9.96 -1.26 48.38
CA ILE A 46 -8.78 -0.53 47.88
C ILE A 46 -7.87 -1.35 46.94
N ILE A 47 -8.34 -1.55 45.70
CA ILE A 47 -7.71 -1.12 44.41
C ILE A 47 -8.71 -1.51 43.29
N LEU A 48 -9.81 -0.75 43.17
CA LEU A 48 -10.71 -0.83 42.01
C LEU A 48 -11.59 0.43 41.85
N LEU A 49 -10.99 1.62 41.91
CA LEU A 49 -11.72 2.88 41.68
C LEU A 49 -10.83 3.96 41.03
N ALA A 50 -10.15 3.61 39.94
CA ALA A 50 -9.22 4.51 39.23
C ALA A 50 -9.22 4.33 37.69
N GLN A 51 -10.32 3.84 37.10
CA GLN A 51 -10.49 3.72 35.64
C GLN A 51 -11.88 4.14 35.14
N GLN A 52 -12.49 5.16 35.77
CA GLN A 52 -13.63 5.91 35.21
C GLN A 52 -13.49 7.43 35.48
N THR A 53 -12.31 7.98 35.20
CA THR A 53 -12.18 9.40 34.85
C THR A 53 -12.14 9.51 33.33
N GLY A 54 -12.85 10.49 32.77
CA GLY A 54 -13.12 10.54 31.34
C GLY A 54 -11.88 10.83 30.51
N ALA A 55 -11.28 9.79 29.95
CA ALA A 55 -10.53 9.90 28.71
C ALA A 55 -11.52 10.27 27.59
N VAL A 56 -11.85 11.56 27.48
CA VAL A 56 -12.36 12.14 26.24
C VAL A 56 -11.23 11.97 25.24
N GLY A 57 -11.30 10.86 24.51
CA GLY A 57 -10.43 10.60 23.38
C GLY A 57 -10.73 11.64 22.32
N PHE A 58 -10.05 12.78 22.41
CA PHE A 58 -9.83 13.63 21.26
C PHE A 58 -9.12 12.75 20.24
N THR A 59 -9.91 12.20 19.31
CA THR A 59 -9.40 11.75 18.04
C THR A 59 -8.91 12.99 17.31
N THR A 60 -7.72 13.45 17.70
CA THR A 60 -6.82 14.13 16.79
C THR A 60 -6.52 13.13 15.68
N THR A 61 -7.41 13.05 14.70
CA THR A 61 -6.97 12.86 13.32
C THR A 61 -5.74 13.73 13.17
N PRO A 62 -4.54 13.17 12.92
CA PRO A 62 -3.36 13.98 12.80
C PRO A 62 -3.68 15.03 11.75
N VAL A 63 -3.57 16.32 12.12
CA VAL A 63 -3.69 17.40 11.15
C VAL A 63 -2.61 17.11 10.14
N GLY A 64 -3.01 16.63 8.97
CA GLY A 64 -2.09 16.09 7.99
C GLY A 64 -1.02 17.14 7.73
N ILE A 65 0.25 16.79 7.95
CA ILE A 65 1.36 17.71 7.75
C ILE A 65 1.36 18.01 6.25
N VAL A 66 0.73 19.13 5.87
CA VAL A 66 0.45 19.42 4.46
C VAL A 66 1.78 19.60 3.76
N GLY A 67 2.00 18.82 2.70
CA GLY A 67 3.25 18.82 1.95
C GLY A 67 3.50 20.18 1.32
N LEU A 68 4.36 20.99 1.95
CA LEU A 68 4.78 22.28 1.41
C LEU A 68 5.81 22.05 0.29
N GLU A 69 5.38 22.24 -0.97
CA GLU A 69 6.28 22.25 -2.13
C GLU A 69 7.37 23.33 -2.00
N LYS A 70 7.00 24.48 -1.41
CA LYS A 70 7.91 25.52 -0.96
C LYS A 70 7.42 26.11 0.37
N PRO A 71 8.30 26.67 1.22
CA PRO A 71 7.89 27.43 2.39
C PRO A 71 6.92 28.56 2.02
N VAL A 72 5.98 28.87 2.91
CA VAL A 72 5.05 29.99 2.74
C VAL A 72 5.81 31.31 2.95
N VAL A 73 6.13 31.99 1.86
CA VAL A 73 6.87 33.25 1.84
C VAL A 73 5.97 34.39 2.31
N GLY A 74 6.43 35.19 3.29
CA GLY A 74 5.60 36.21 3.95
C GLY A 74 5.23 37.41 3.09
N GLU A 75 6.03 37.67 2.05
CA GLU A 75 5.82 38.61 0.96
C GLU A 75 4.74 38.15 -0.02
N GLU A 76 4.62 36.83 -0.25
CA GLU A 76 3.69 36.25 -1.23
C GLU A 76 2.32 35.90 -0.62
N TYR A 77 2.29 35.52 0.66
CA TYR A 77 1.07 35.03 1.29
C TYR A 77 0.13 36.16 1.71
N VAL A 78 -1.01 36.26 1.02
CA VAL A 78 -2.09 37.20 1.32
C VAL A 78 -3.00 36.62 2.39
N LEU A 79 -3.09 37.31 3.53
CA LEU A 79 -3.88 36.94 4.70
C LEU A 79 -5.38 37.05 4.43
N MET A 80 -6.15 36.07 4.93
CA MET A 80 -7.57 35.91 4.66
C MET A 80 -8.35 35.44 5.90
N PRO A 81 -9.69 35.63 5.94
CA PRO A 81 -10.54 35.11 7.02
C PRO A 81 -10.33 33.60 7.26
N GLY A 82 -10.17 33.21 8.53
CA GLY A 82 -9.91 31.82 8.95
C GLY A 82 -8.45 31.46 9.16
N ASP A 83 -7.47 32.29 8.77
CA ASP A 83 -6.05 32.03 9.05
C ASP A 83 -5.77 32.12 10.55
N LEU A 84 -4.99 31.18 11.11
CA LEU A 84 -4.50 31.27 12.49
C LEU A 84 -3.12 31.90 12.54
N LEU A 85 -3.01 33.03 13.25
CA LEU A 85 -1.78 33.80 13.38
C LEU A 85 -1.25 33.75 14.81
N LEU A 86 0.05 33.54 14.95
CA LEU A 86 0.81 33.86 16.15
C LEU A 86 1.31 35.29 16.02
N VAL A 87 0.80 36.18 16.87
CA VAL A 87 1.21 37.58 16.94
C VAL A 87 2.21 37.72 18.07
N THR A 88 3.43 38.11 17.76
CA THR A 88 4.47 38.40 18.77
C THR A 88 4.64 39.91 18.87
N VAL A 89 4.31 40.46 20.04
CA VAL A 89 4.44 41.89 20.35
C VAL A 89 5.70 42.08 21.20
N GLY A 90 6.77 42.56 20.58
CA GLY A 90 8.05 42.86 21.23
C GLY A 90 8.14 44.32 21.68
N GLY A 91 8.69 44.54 22.87
CA GLY A 91 8.81 45.87 23.47
C GLY A 91 9.40 45.83 24.89
N PRO A 92 9.16 46.85 25.73
CA PRO A 92 9.56 46.85 27.14
C PRO A 92 9.00 45.69 27.95
N MET A 93 7.80 45.22 27.56
CA MET A 93 7.27 43.89 27.85
C MET A 93 7.12 43.19 26.50
N SER A 94 7.49 41.91 26.42
CA SER A 94 7.36 41.12 25.20
C SER A 94 6.46 39.91 25.46
N TYR A 95 5.49 39.68 24.59
CA TYR A 95 4.50 38.60 24.73
C TYR A 95 4.06 38.12 23.34
N ALA A 96 3.43 36.95 23.30
CA ALA A 96 2.83 36.43 22.07
C ALA A 96 1.46 35.80 22.35
N TYR A 97 0.56 35.90 21.38
CA TYR A 97 -0.77 35.30 21.45
C TYR A 97 -1.18 34.75 20.09
N THR A 98 -2.00 33.70 20.08
CA THR A 98 -2.67 33.23 18.88
C THR A 98 -4.03 33.90 18.71
N ALA A 99 -4.38 34.21 17.45
CA ALA A 99 -5.68 34.75 17.08
C ALA A 99 -6.01 34.36 15.62
N TYR A 100 -7.27 34.00 15.38
CA TYR A 100 -7.79 33.81 14.03
C TYR A 100 -8.09 35.16 13.38
N VAL A 101 -7.91 35.26 12.06
CA VAL A 101 -8.52 36.32 11.26
C VAL A 101 -10.04 36.07 11.21
N SER A 102 -10.83 37.01 11.70
CA SER A 102 -12.29 36.89 11.79
C SER A 102 -12.96 36.84 10.40
N PRO A 103 -14.24 36.41 10.31
CA PRO A 103 -15.01 36.44 9.05
C PRO A 103 -15.04 37.82 8.37
N GLU A 104 -15.00 38.91 9.15
CA GLU A 104 -14.94 40.30 8.67
C GLU A 104 -13.52 40.76 8.29
N GLY A 105 -12.55 39.84 8.25
CA GLY A 105 -11.17 40.10 7.88
C GLY A 105 -10.33 40.83 8.94
N LYS A 106 -10.74 40.76 10.22
CA LYS A 106 -10.10 41.50 11.33
C LYS A 106 -9.31 40.57 12.25
N LEU A 107 -8.23 41.08 12.81
CA LEU A 107 -7.49 40.44 13.89
C LEU A 107 -7.77 41.16 15.21
N PRO A 108 -8.25 40.47 16.25
CA PRO A 108 -8.41 41.08 17.57
C PRO A 108 -7.05 41.41 18.18
N LEU A 109 -6.88 42.66 18.64
CA LEU A 109 -5.69 43.08 19.38
C LEU A 109 -5.82 42.63 20.83
N ARG A 110 -4.85 41.84 21.28
CA ARG A 110 -4.81 41.31 22.65
C ARG A 110 -3.68 41.95 23.44
N VAL A 111 -3.97 42.36 24.67
CA VAL A 111 -3.05 43.05 25.59
C VAL A 111 -3.08 42.33 26.95
N PRO A 112 -1.92 41.95 27.53
CA PRO A 112 -1.87 41.40 28.87
C PRO A 112 -2.27 42.46 29.90
N VAL A 113 -3.32 42.17 30.68
CA VAL A 113 -3.87 43.09 31.71
C VAL A 113 -3.57 42.63 33.14
N SER A 114 -3.39 41.32 33.34
CA SER A 114 -3.03 40.71 34.62
C SER A 114 -2.31 39.37 34.39
N THR A 115 -1.95 38.68 35.48
CA THR A 115 -1.37 37.33 35.42
C THR A 115 -2.06 36.44 36.46
N ILE A 116 -2.08 35.13 36.21
CA ILE A 116 -2.64 34.12 37.11
C ILE A 116 -1.66 32.95 37.26
N ALA A 117 -1.48 32.44 38.47
CA ALA A 117 -0.67 31.23 38.67
C ALA A 117 -1.42 30.01 38.13
N SER A 118 -0.79 29.29 37.19
CA SER A 118 -1.34 28.08 36.57
C SER A 118 -1.53 27.00 37.63
N PRO A 119 -2.75 26.46 37.85
CA PRO A 119 -2.99 25.45 38.88
C PRO A 119 -2.24 24.12 38.65
N LEU A 120 -1.68 23.90 37.46
CA LEU A 120 -1.01 22.67 37.06
C LEU A 120 0.52 22.76 37.08
N THR A 121 1.11 23.95 36.82
CA THR A 121 2.57 24.15 36.78
C THR A 121 3.10 25.11 37.84
N GLY A 122 2.25 25.96 38.42
CA GLY A 122 2.65 27.05 39.31
C GLY A 122 3.23 28.29 38.61
N GLU A 123 3.40 28.25 37.30
CA GLU A 123 3.93 29.38 36.50
C GLU A 123 2.85 30.46 36.30
N THR A 124 3.26 31.73 36.20
CA THR A 124 2.32 32.85 36.05
C THR A 124 1.97 33.10 34.58
N GLU A 125 0.79 32.65 34.16
CA GLU A 125 0.26 32.84 32.81
C GLU A 125 -0.36 34.25 32.65
N PRO A 126 -0.14 34.95 31.52
CA PRO A 126 -0.73 36.26 31.26
C PRO A 126 -2.21 36.16 30.84
N ILE A 127 -3.08 36.92 31.51
CA ILE A 127 -4.47 37.11 31.11
C ILE A 127 -4.54 38.26 30.10
N TYR A 128 -5.12 37.97 28.92
CA TYR A 128 -5.25 38.91 27.81
C TYR A 128 -6.67 39.46 27.68
N ASP A 129 -6.79 40.78 27.59
CA ASP A 129 -8.02 41.49 27.22
C ASP A 129 -7.99 41.97 25.76
N TYR A 130 -9.15 42.28 25.20
CA TYR A 130 -9.36 42.68 23.80
C TYR A 130 -9.52 44.20 23.67
N VAL A 131 -8.56 44.87 23.02
CA VAL A 131 -8.46 46.35 23.02
C VAL A 131 -8.82 47.04 21.70
N ASP A 132 -8.86 46.31 20.58
CA ASP A 132 -9.29 46.76 19.25
C ASP A 132 -9.45 45.54 18.31
N ALA A 133 -9.95 45.73 17.08
CA ALA A 133 -10.00 44.70 16.04
C ALA A 133 -9.60 45.28 14.67
N VAL A 134 -8.36 44.99 14.24
CA VAL A 134 -7.74 45.62 13.06
C VAL A 134 -7.97 44.79 11.80
N SER A 135 -8.54 45.39 10.76
CA SER A 135 -8.66 44.75 9.44
C SER A 135 -7.29 44.46 8.85
N ILE A 136 -6.98 43.19 8.56
CA ILE A 136 -5.72 42.73 7.97
C ILE A 136 -5.88 41.80 6.76
N TRP A 137 -7.12 41.43 6.40
CA TRP A 137 -7.35 40.66 5.18
C TRP A 137 -6.85 41.41 3.94
N GLY A 138 -6.42 40.67 2.92
CA GLY A 138 -5.91 41.24 1.67
C GLY A 138 -4.50 41.84 1.76
N LEU A 139 -3.83 41.73 2.93
CA LEU A 139 -2.45 42.17 3.14
C LEU A 139 -1.49 40.97 3.12
N SER A 140 -0.24 41.18 2.70
CA SER A 140 0.85 40.25 3.00
C SER A 140 1.11 40.16 4.51
N ILE A 141 1.82 39.11 4.95
CA ILE A 141 2.21 38.94 6.37
C ILE A 141 3.04 40.13 6.86
N ILE A 142 3.88 40.70 5.98
CA ILE A 142 4.74 41.85 6.30
C ILE A 142 3.93 43.16 6.39
N GLU A 143 3.03 43.42 5.46
CA GLU A 143 2.16 44.61 5.52
C GLU A 143 1.23 44.57 6.73
N ALA A 144 0.68 43.39 7.07
CA ALA A 144 -0.08 43.19 8.29
C ALA A 144 0.77 43.44 9.54
N ALA A 145 2.01 42.92 9.60
CA ALA A 145 2.91 43.15 10.73
C ALA A 145 3.29 44.64 10.90
N GLN A 146 3.51 45.36 9.79
CA GLN A 146 3.71 46.81 9.79
C GLN A 146 2.47 47.57 10.26
N LYS A 147 1.27 47.17 9.80
CA LYS A 147 -0.01 47.77 10.20
C LYS A 147 -0.29 47.55 11.69
N LEU A 148 -0.14 46.32 12.19
CA LEU A 148 -0.24 46.04 13.63
C LEU A 148 0.80 46.83 14.43
N THR A 149 2.05 46.93 13.95
CA THR A 149 3.09 47.76 14.58
C THR A 149 2.71 49.23 14.65
N LYS A 150 1.93 49.76 13.69
CA LYS A 150 1.38 51.12 13.76
C LYS A 150 0.29 51.22 14.82
N GLU A 151 -0.68 50.30 14.84
CA GLU A 151 -1.81 50.36 15.77
C GLU A 151 -1.39 50.11 17.23
N PHE A 152 -0.45 49.18 17.49
CA PHE A 152 0.06 48.93 18.84
C PHE A 152 0.82 50.13 19.46
N ARG A 153 1.18 51.17 18.68
CA ARG A 153 1.74 52.43 19.23
C ARG A 153 0.73 53.20 20.08
N ARG A 154 -0.58 52.89 19.97
CA ARG A 154 -1.62 53.44 20.85
C ARG A 154 -1.53 52.90 22.28
N TYR A 155 -0.88 51.74 22.48
CA TYR A 155 -0.80 51.05 23.78
C TYR A 155 0.64 50.94 24.31
N TYR A 156 1.65 50.87 23.44
CA TYR A 156 3.06 50.68 23.81
C TYR A 156 4.00 51.74 23.24
N LYS A 157 5.07 52.05 23.99
CA LYS A 157 6.19 52.87 23.50
C LYS A 157 7.12 52.01 22.64
N ARG A 158 7.27 52.38 21.35
CA ARG A 158 8.15 51.72 20.36
C ARG A 158 7.95 50.19 20.24
N PRO A 159 6.72 49.69 20.01
CA PRO A 159 6.49 48.27 19.77
C PRO A 159 7.15 47.81 18.46
N ARG A 160 7.45 46.51 18.40
CA ARG A 160 7.77 45.77 17.17
C ARG A 160 6.86 44.55 17.12
N VAL A 161 5.99 44.45 16.13
CA VAL A 161 5.11 43.29 15.95
C VAL A 161 5.63 42.43 14.82
N SER A 162 5.73 41.12 15.06
CA SER A 162 5.86 40.11 14.01
C SER A 162 4.65 39.19 14.00
N ILE A 163 4.37 38.61 12.84
CA ILE A 163 3.29 37.67 12.61
C ILE A 163 3.91 36.39 12.05
N THR A 164 3.52 35.24 12.62
CA THR A 164 3.80 33.92 12.05
C THR A 164 2.48 33.25 11.71
N LEU A 165 2.33 32.75 10.49
CA LEU A 165 1.19 31.92 10.09
C LEU A 165 1.34 30.53 10.73
N VAL A 166 0.36 30.11 11.51
CA VAL A 166 0.37 28.84 12.26
C VAL A 166 -0.47 27.78 11.55
N ILE A 167 -1.66 28.16 11.07
CA ILE A 167 -2.56 27.29 10.30
C ILE A 167 -3.12 28.12 9.14
N LEU A 168 -2.97 27.59 7.93
CA LEU A 168 -3.63 28.06 6.72
C LEU A 168 -5.14 27.86 6.85
N ARG A 169 -5.95 28.87 6.49
CA ARG A 169 -7.40 28.70 6.42
C ARG A 169 -7.80 27.53 5.52
N GLN A 170 -8.91 26.90 5.85
CA GLN A 170 -9.61 25.99 4.94
C GLN A 170 -10.79 26.72 4.28
N PHE A 171 -11.05 26.41 3.01
CA PHE A 171 -12.19 26.91 2.24
C PHE A 171 -12.85 25.79 1.44
N VAL A 172 -14.05 26.05 0.91
CA VAL A 172 -14.82 25.07 0.13
C VAL A 172 -14.45 25.15 -1.35
N VAL A 173 -14.31 23.98 -1.96
CA VAL A 173 -14.21 23.74 -3.40
C VAL A 173 -15.25 22.68 -3.77
N TYR A 174 -15.94 22.86 -4.89
CA TYR A 174 -16.95 21.91 -5.36
C TYR A 174 -16.35 21.00 -6.43
N VAL A 175 -16.37 19.68 -6.24
CA VAL A 175 -15.83 18.70 -7.20
C VAL A 175 -16.99 17.92 -7.82
N VAL A 176 -17.16 18.01 -9.13
CA VAL A 176 -18.33 17.53 -9.87
C VAL A 176 -17.97 16.91 -11.23
N GLY A 177 -18.91 16.17 -11.81
CA GLY A 177 -18.69 15.42 -13.06
C GLY A 177 -18.12 14.03 -12.78
N GLU A 178 -17.20 13.59 -13.62
CA GLU A 178 -16.66 12.22 -13.66
C GLU A 178 -15.64 11.91 -12.55
N VAL A 179 -16.08 11.99 -11.29
CA VAL A 179 -15.35 11.60 -10.07
C VAL A 179 -16.12 10.55 -9.26
N ASN A 180 -15.42 9.70 -8.53
CA ASN A 180 -16.04 8.59 -7.78
C ASN A 180 -16.84 9.03 -6.55
N LYS A 181 -16.62 10.26 -6.06
CA LYS A 181 -17.36 10.88 -4.95
C LYS A 181 -17.50 12.39 -5.17
N PRO A 182 -18.47 12.85 -6.00
CA PRO A 182 -18.72 14.27 -6.21
C PRO A 182 -19.29 14.94 -4.94
N GLY A 183 -19.11 16.26 -4.83
CA GLY A 183 -19.68 17.08 -3.76
C GLY A 183 -18.74 18.18 -3.26
N ILE A 184 -18.94 18.57 -2.01
CA ILE A 184 -18.11 19.55 -1.30
C ILE A 184 -16.79 18.89 -0.86
N SER A 185 -15.67 19.53 -1.19
CA SER A 185 -14.34 19.26 -0.66
C SER A 185 -13.80 20.47 0.10
N TYR A 186 -12.87 20.23 1.02
CA TYR A 186 -12.17 21.28 1.75
C TYR A 186 -10.73 21.39 1.23
N ALA A 187 -10.32 22.62 0.92
CA ALA A 187 -9.00 22.93 0.37
C ALA A 187 -8.30 24.01 1.20
N SER A 188 -6.99 24.14 1.01
CA SER A 188 -6.16 25.22 1.55
C SER A 188 -5.53 26.04 0.41
N PRO A 189 -4.95 27.23 0.66
CA PRO A 189 -4.37 28.08 -0.40
C PRO A 189 -3.22 27.49 -1.20
N ILE A 190 -2.68 26.34 -0.76
CA ILE A 190 -1.59 25.59 -1.41
C ILE A 190 -2.07 24.31 -2.11
N THR A 191 -3.32 23.89 -1.87
CA THR A 191 -3.90 22.66 -2.41
C THR A 191 -4.06 22.76 -3.94
N ARG A 192 -3.71 21.68 -4.65
CA ARG A 192 -3.82 21.55 -6.11
C ARG A 192 -5.05 20.76 -6.56
N VAL A 193 -5.35 20.83 -7.85
CA VAL A 193 -6.47 20.10 -8.47
C VAL A 193 -6.37 18.58 -8.23
N SER A 194 -5.18 17.98 -8.32
CA SER A 194 -4.98 16.54 -8.06
C SER A 194 -5.47 16.12 -6.67
N GLU A 195 -5.12 16.85 -5.61
CA GLU A 195 -5.55 16.56 -4.23
C GLU A 195 -7.09 16.61 -4.08
N MET A 196 -7.76 17.46 -4.86
CA MET A 196 -9.23 17.53 -4.88
C MET A 196 -9.87 16.37 -5.64
N ILE A 197 -9.21 15.89 -6.69
CA ILE A 197 -9.59 14.62 -7.35
C ILE A 197 -9.39 13.44 -6.40
N ASP A 198 -8.27 13.36 -5.68
CA ASP A 198 -7.99 12.30 -4.72
C ASP A 198 -8.97 12.33 -3.54
N SER A 199 -9.35 13.54 -3.07
CA SER A 199 -10.40 13.76 -2.06
C SER A 199 -11.79 13.32 -2.55
N ALA A 200 -12.04 13.40 -3.85
CA ALA A 200 -13.22 12.85 -4.53
C ALA A 200 -13.07 11.35 -4.88
N ARG A 201 -12.09 10.65 -4.28
CA ARG A 201 -11.75 9.22 -4.52
C ARG A 201 -11.32 8.90 -5.95
N GLY A 202 -10.69 9.85 -6.63
CA GLY A 202 -10.23 9.71 -8.02
C GLY A 202 -11.35 9.90 -9.04
N LEU A 203 -10.96 9.77 -10.31
CA LEU A 203 -11.87 9.84 -11.46
C LEU A 203 -12.65 8.54 -11.65
N THR A 204 -13.81 8.62 -12.32
CA THR A 204 -14.44 7.43 -12.91
C THR A 204 -13.57 6.87 -14.05
N GLN A 205 -13.89 5.66 -14.53
CA GLN A 205 -13.18 5.05 -15.67
C GLN A 205 -13.29 5.86 -16.97
N ILE A 206 -14.25 6.79 -17.08
CA ILE A 206 -14.46 7.63 -18.26
C ILE A 206 -14.12 9.11 -18.01
N GLY A 207 -13.56 9.47 -16.85
CA GLY A 207 -13.20 10.84 -16.50
C GLY A 207 -11.95 11.35 -17.22
N SER A 208 -12.02 12.55 -17.78
CA SER A 208 -10.87 13.18 -18.44
C SER A 208 -9.76 13.51 -17.47
N ARG A 209 -8.51 13.17 -17.83
CA ARG A 209 -7.30 13.52 -17.08
C ARG A 209 -6.64 14.79 -17.61
N SER A 210 -7.02 15.20 -18.83
CA SER A 210 -6.40 16.30 -19.59
C SER A 210 -7.24 17.58 -19.68
N ARG A 211 -8.56 17.49 -19.47
CA ARG A 211 -9.50 18.62 -19.63
C ARG A 211 -10.30 18.89 -18.35
N ILE A 212 -9.71 18.69 -17.18
CA ILE A 212 -10.37 19.02 -15.91
C ILE A 212 -10.52 20.54 -15.85
N GLN A 213 -11.73 21.03 -15.60
CA GLN A 213 -12.06 22.45 -15.67
C GLN A 213 -12.13 23.03 -14.26
N VAL A 214 -11.23 23.96 -13.94
CA VAL A 214 -11.34 24.80 -12.73
C VAL A 214 -12.08 26.07 -13.12
N VAL A 215 -13.38 26.10 -12.85
CA VAL A 215 -14.24 27.27 -13.05
C VAL A 215 -14.08 28.17 -11.83
N ARG A 216 -13.56 29.38 -12.08
CA ARG A 216 -13.18 30.38 -11.09
C ARG A 216 -13.82 31.70 -11.48
N LYS A 217 -14.99 32.00 -10.91
CA LYS A 217 -15.87 33.09 -11.36
C LYS A 217 -16.12 32.95 -12.88
N ASP A 218 -15.92 34.01 -13.64
CA ASP A 218 -16.12 34.07 -15.09
C ASP A 218 -14.94 33.51 -15.92
N THR A 219 -13.98 32.82 -15.28
CA THR A 219 -12.79 32.26 -15.93
C THR A 219 -12.71 30.74 -15.75
N THR A 220 -12.37 30.01 -16.82
CA THR A 220 -12.12 28.56 -16.77
C THR A 220 -10.66 28.27 -17.04
N ILE A 221 -9.99 27.62 -16.09
CA ILE A 221 -8.61 27.16 -16.23
C ILE A 221 -8.64 25.65 -16.51
N ILE A 222 -7.93 25.19 -17.53
CA ILE A 222 -7.82 23.76 -17.83
C ILE A 222 -6.64 23.16 -17.07
N ALA A 223 -6.93 22.18 -16.23
CA ALA A 223 -5.96 21.35 -15.54
C ALA A 223 -5.78 20.02 -16.29
N ASN A 224 -4.53 19.60 -16.41
CA ASN A 224 -4.12 18.37 -17.08
C ASN A 224 -3.24 17.56 -16.10
N ILE A 225 -3.90 16.77 -15.24
CA ILE A 225 -3.21 15.92 -14.26
C ILE A 225 -2.40 14.80 -14.91
N GLU A 226 -2.72 14.43 -16.16
CA GLU A 226 -1.90 13.50 -16.94
C GLU A 226 -0.51 14.09 -17.19
N ARG A 227 -0.43 15.30 -17.75
CA ARG A 227 0.84 15.99 -18.06
C ARG A 227 1.66 16.26 -16.79
N PHE A 228 1.00 16.66 -15.70
CA PHE A 228 1.66 16.81 -14.40
C PHE A 228 2.32 15.50 -13.94
N GLN A 229 1.66 14.35 -14.11
CA GLN A 229 2.19 13.05 -13.69
C GLN A 229 3.23 12.45 -14.64
N SER A 230 3.14 12.72 -15.95
CA SER A 230 4.11 12.20 -16.94
C SER A 230 5.37 13.05 -17.08
N GLU A 231 5.27 14.37 -16.91
CA GLU A 231 6.35 15.33 -17.17
C GLU A 231 6.83 16.09 -15.91
N GLY A 232 6.11 15.97 -14.78
CA GLY A 232 6.37 16.76 -13.57
C GLY A 232 5.90 18.22 -13.66
N ASP A 233 5.14 18.58 -14.70
CA ASP A 233 4.74 19.97 -14.97
C ASP A 233 3.73 20.52 -13.94
N LEU A 234 4.25 21.30 -12.99
CA LEU A 234 3.47 22.00 -11.97
C LEU A 234 2.51 23.06 -12.52
N SER A 235 2.64 23.50 -13.79
CA SER A 235 1.67 24.41 -14.42
C SER A 235 0.39 23.70 -14.85
N ALA A 236 0.46 22.39 -15.13
CA ALA A 236 -0.69 21.58 -15.54
C ALA A 236 -1.64 21.22 -14.38
N ASN A 237 -1.18 21.32 -13.13
CA ASN A 237 -1.93 20.97 -11.92
C ASN A 237 -2.12 22.20 -11.00
N PRO A 238 -2.87 23.23 -11.41
CA PRO A 238 -2.91 24.53 -10.71
C PRO A 238 -3.44 24.44 -9.27
N VAL A 239 -3.05 25.42 -8.44
CA VAL A 239 -3.62 25.60 -7.10
C VAL A 239 -5.07 26.10 -7.15
N VAL A 240 -5.90 25.54 -6.26
CA VAL A 240 -7.32 25.87 -6.14
C VAL A 240 -7.53 27.10 -5.25
N LYS A 241 -8.68 27.73 -5.38
CA LYS A 241 -9.07 28.93 -4.63
C LYS A 241 -10.50 28.82 -4.11
N ASP A 242 -10.77 29.68 -3.15
CA ASP A 242 -12.04 29.85 -2.46
C ASP A 242 -13.20 30.09 -3.45
N GLY A 243 -14.16 29.17 -3.47
CA GLY A 243 -15.29 29.20 -4.40
C GLY A 243 -15.03 28.64 -5.80
N ASP A 244 -13.88 28.01 -6.06
CA ASP A 244 -13.67 27.26 -7.31
C ASP A 244 -14.64 26.07 -7.45
N VAL A 245 -15.04 25.78 -8.69
CA VAL A 245 -15.74 24.55 -9.07
C VAL A 245 -14.84 23.74 -10.00
N ILE A 246 -14.48 22.54 -9.58
CA ILE A 246 -13.72 21.56 -10.38
C ILE A 246 -14.72 20.64 -11.08
N LEU A 247 -14.89 20.85 -12.38
CA LEU A 247 -15.70 19.99 -13.25
C LEU A 247 -14.79 19.04 -14.03
N VAL A 248 -14.95 17.74 -13.82
CA VAL A 248 -14.33 16.70 -14.65
C VAL A 248 -15.30 16.32 -15.76
N PRO A 249 -15.03 16.67 -17.04
CA PRO A 249 -15.80 16.16 -18.16
C PRO A 249 -15.38 14.72 -18.50
N PRO A 250 -16.20 13.97 -19.25
CA PRO A 250 -15.78 12.69 -19.80
C PRO A 250 -14.64 12.81 -20.82
N MET A 251 -13.97 11.69 -21.07
CA MET A 251 -12.99 11.53 -22.14
C MET A 251 -13.63 11.82 -23.51
N LYS A 252 -13.01 12.71 -24.30
CA LYS A 252 -13.47 13.08 -25.65
C LYS A 252 -13.19 11.97 -26.66
N MET A 253 -12.04 11.32 -26.50
CA MET A 253 -11.62 10.14 -27.25
C MET A 253 -10.95 9.20 -26.23
N LYS A 254 -11.09 7.90 -26.44
CA LYS A 254 -10.59 6.85 -25.54
C LYS A 254 -10.20 5.62 -26.35
N VAL A 255 -9.34 4.81 -25.76
CA VAL A 255 -9.04 3.45 -26.22
C VAL A 255 -9.17 2.47 -25.07
N ILE A 256 -9.44 1.21 -25.38
CA ILE A 256 -9.51 0.14 -24.39
C ILE A 256 -8.24 -0.70 -24.53
N VAL A 257 -7.48 -0.85 -23.45
CA VAL A 257 -6.31 -1.75 -23.42
C VAL A 257 -6.67 -2.98 -22.63
N ARG A 258 -6.40 -4.17 -23.18
CA ARG A 258 -6.69 -5.48 -22.58
C ARG A 258 -5.49 -6.42 -22.60
N GLY A 259 -5.28 -7.13 -21.50
CA GLY A 259 -4.39 -8.28 -21.40
C GLY A 259 -3.14 -8.03 -20.56
N ALA A 260 -1.98 -8.43 -21.06
CA ALA A 260 -0.72 -8.44 -20.34
C ALA A 260 -0.02 -7.06 -20.33
N VAL A 261 -0.67 -6.06 -19.75
CA VAL A 261 -0.06 -4.75 -19.42
C VAL A 261 -0.14 -4.47 -17.91
N PHE A 262 0.71 -3.60 -17.40
CA PHE A 262 0.76 -3.27 -15.96
C PHE A 262 -0.55 -2.65 -15.44
N GLY A 263 -1.23 -1.84 -16.25
CA GLY A 263 -2.47 -1.15 -15.89
C GLY A 263 -2.25 0.13 -15.07
N ARG A 264 -3.36 0.71 -14.58
CA ARG A 264 -3.39 1.90 -13.70
C ARG A 264 -4.04 1.66 -12.34
N GLY A 265 -4.19 0.39 -11.95
CA GLY A 265 -4.84 -0.01 -10.70
C GLY A 265 -4.39 -1.39 -10.25
N GLU A 266 -5.03 -1.92 -9.20
CA GLU A 266 -4.73 -3.27 -8.72
C GLU A 266 -5.08 -4.32 -9.78
N TYR A 267 -4.21 -5.34 -9.93
CA TYR A 267 -4.44 -6.45 -10.85
C TYR A 267 -5.72 -7.20 -10.50
N SER A 268 -6.73 -7.12 -11.38
CA SER A 268 -7.87 -8.02 -11.31
C SER A 268 -7.43 -9.41 -11.78
N LEU A 269 -7.20 -10.31 -10.83
CA LEU A 269 -6.95 -11.72 -11.15
C LEU A 269 -8.27 -12.35 -11.62
N MET A 270 -8.48 -12.35 -12.93
CA MET A 270 -9.66 -12.97 -13.52
C MET A 270 -9.57 -14.48 -13.27
N ARG A 271 -10.53 -14.99 -12.48
CA ARG A 271 -10.70 -16.42 -12.30
C ARG A 271 -11.73 -16.90 -13.31
N THR A 272 -11.27 -17.61 -14.33
CA THR A 272 -12.16 -18.18 -15.35
C THR A 272 -13.17 -19.10 -14.66
N ALA A 273 -14.47 -18.86 -14.92
CA ALA A 273 -15.55 -19.42 -14.11
C ALA A 273 -15.70 -20.96 -14.18
N TYR A 274 -14.96 -21.60 -15.08
CA TYR A 274 -15.03 -23.03 -15.36
C TYR A 274 -13.78 -23.81 -14.91
N THR A 275 -12.75 -23.11 -14.44
CA THR A 275 -11.41 -23.69 -14.27
C THR A 275 -10.67 -23.12 -13.05
N GLY A 276 -9.47 -23.63 -12.79
CA GLY A 276 -8.63 -23.20 -11.66
C GLY A 276 -7.83 -21.93 -11.94
N GLU A 277 -7.69 -21.54 -13.22
CA GLU A 277 -6.79 -20.48 -13.66
C GLU A 277 -6.97 -19.14 -12.94
N ARG A 278 -5.84 -18.44 -12.77
CA ARG A 278 -5.78 -17.06 -12.30
C ARG A 278 -5.16 -16.20 -13.38
N GLU A 279 -5.96 -15.89 -14.39
CA GLU A 279 -5.55 -15.09 -15.54
C GLU A 279 -5.14 -13.67 -15.09
N ARG A 280 -3.86 -13.33 -15.33
CA ARG A 280 -3.27 -12.02 -14.99
C ARG A 280 -3.47 -11.01 -16.12
N TYR A 281 -4.73 -10.62 -16.33
CA TYR A 281 -5.13 -9.68 -17.38
C TYR A 281 -5.57 -8.38 -16.72
N SER A 282 -5.04 -7.26 -17.19
CA SER A 282 -5.60 -5.94 -16.88
C SER A 282 -6.52 -5.51 -18.02
N GLU A 283 -7.60 -4.80 -17.68
CA GLU A 283 -8.42 -4.07 -18.62
C GLU A 283 -8.55 -2.63 -18.13
N GLY A 284 -8.40 -1.66 -19.02
CA GLY A 284 -8.52 -0.25 -18.69
C GLY A 284 -8.93 0.60 -19.88
N ILE A 285 -9.68 1.66 -19.58
CA ILE A 285 -10.04 2.72 -20.53
C ILE A 285 -9.03 3.84 -20.36
N TYR A 286 -8.42 4.28 -21.46
CA TYR A 286 -7.36 5.29 -21.49
C TYR A 286 -7.78 6.47 -22.36
N GLU A 287 -7.61 7.69 -21.85
CA GLU A 287 -7.92 8.89 -22.63
C GLU A 287 -6.93 9.05 -23.77
N LEU A 288 -7.44 9.13 -25.01
CA LEU A 288 -6.66 9.28 -26.24
C LEU A 288 -6.52 10.76 -26.61
N PHE A 289 -5.31 11.20 -26.94
CA PHE A 289 -5.04 12.54 -27.46
C PHE A 289 -4.79 12.49 -28.98
N PRO A 290 -5.14 13.56 -29.73
CA PRO A 290 -4.90 13.59 -31.18
C PRO A 290 -3.41 13.42 -31.51
N GLY A 291 -3.08 12.40 -32.31
CA GLY A 291 -1.71 12.09 -32.73
C GLY A 291 -1.02 10.96 -31.93
N GLU A 292 -1.63 10.46 -30.84
CA GLU A 292 -1.07 9.37 -30.05
C GLU A 292 -1.12 8.01 -30.76
N ARG A 293 -0.11 7.20 -30.48
CA ARG A 293 0.12 5.90 -31.12
C ARG A 293 0.17 4.76 -30.09
N VAL A 294 0.28 3.53 -30.58
CA VAL A 294 0.34 2.31 -29.74
C VAL A 294 1.35 2.43 -28.58
N SER A 295 2.56 2.91 -28.85
CA SER A 295 3.60 3.01 -27.81
C SER A 295 3.29 4.06 -26.73
N ASP A 296 2.48 5.08 -27.03
CA ASP A 296 2.05 6.09 -26.06
C ASP A 296 0.96 5.54 -25.14
N ILE A 297 0.02 4.79 -25.70
CA ILE A 297 -1.06 4.14 -24.94
C ILE A 297 -0.52 3.00 -24.06
N ILE A 298 0.45 2.22 -24.54
CA ILE A 298 1.13 1.22 -23.68
C ILE A 298 1.90 1.90 -22.55
N ARG A 299 2.58 3.03 -22.82
CA ARG A 299 3.25 3.85 -21.79
C ARG A 299 2.24 4.39 -20.77
N LYS A 300 1.06 4.85 -21.22
CA LYS A 300 -0.04 5.22 -20.33
C LYS A 300 -0.53 4.02 -19.51
N ALA A 301 -0.59 2.83 -20.08
CA ALA A 301 -0.94 1.58 -19.39
C ALA A 301 0.18 1.00 -18.50
N GLY A 302 1.23 1.77 -18.19
CA GLY A 302 2.32 1.37 -17.30
C GLY A 302 3.38 0.46 -17.95
N GLY A 303 3.27 0.19 -19.25
CA GLY A 303 4.11 -0.76 -19.97
C GLY A 303 3.47 -2.14 -20.14
N ILE A 304 4.07 -2.95 -21.00
CA ILE A 304 3.77 -4.39 -21.11
C ILE A 304 4.21 -5.13 -19.84
N ALA A 305 3.45 -6.16 -19.45
CA ALA A 305 3.84 -7.03 -18.35
C ALA A 305 4.90 -8.05 -18.81
N PRO A 306 5.77 -8.59 -17.93
CA PRO A 306 6.79 -9.60 -18.27
C PRO A 306 6.27 -10.97 -18.77
N TRP A 307 4.98 -11.06 -19.08
CA TRP A 307 4.30 -12.23 -19.60
C TRP A 307 3.44 -11.92 -20.84
N ALA A 308 3.66 -10.77 -21.47
CA ALA A 308 3.06 -10.42 -22.74
C ALA A 308 3.65 -11.26 -23.89
N ASP A 309 2.79 -11.70 -24.80
CA ASP A 309 3.24 -12.11 -26.14
C ASP A 309 3.32 -10.86 -27.01
N GLU A 310 4.51 -10.27 -27.04
CA GLU A 310 4.82 -9.06 -27.81
C GLU A 310 4.68 -9.25 -29.33
N GLY A 311 4.77 -10.49 -29.82
CA GLY A 311 4.62 -10.83 -31.25
C GLY A 311 3.16 -11.06 -31.69
N SER A 312 2.25 -11.36 -30.75
CA SER A 312 0.83 -11.58 -31.02
C SER A 312 -0.07 -10.35 -30.76
N VAL A 313 0.51 -9.19 -30.44
CA VAL A 313 -0.24 -7.95 -30.14
C VAL A 313 -1.03 -7.47 -31.35
N TYR A 314 -2.23 -6.94 -31.09
CA TYR A 314 -3.12 -6.46 -32.15
C TYR A 314 -4.14 -5.44 -31.66
N ILE A 315 -4.63 -4.61 -32.58
CA ILE A 315 -5.77 -3.73 -32.39
C ILE A 315 -7.01 -4.40 -32.99
N LYS A 316 -8.15 -4.31 -32.30
CA LYS A 316 -9.48 -4.45 -32.90
C LYS A 316 -10.03 -3.06 -33.16
N ARG A 317 -10.32 -2.74 -34.41
CA ARG A 317 -10.92 -1.46 -34.84
C ARG A 317 -12.30 -1.72 -35.43
N GLU A 318 -13.27 -0.89 -35.07
CA GLU A 318 -14.63 -0.98 -35.64
C GLU A 318 -14.69 -0.19 -36.95
N GLY A 319 -14.60 -0.91 -38.08
CA GLY A 319 -14.78 -0.35 -39.42
C GLY A 319 -16.26 -0.27 -39.83
N PRO A 320 -16.60 0.35 -40.97
CA PRO A 320 -17.98 0.57 -41.39
C PRO A 320 -18.82 -0.70 -41.53
N ASP A 321 -18.20 -1.79 -42.00
CA ASP A 321 -18.88 -3.06 -42.31
C ASP A 321 -18.38 -4.25 -41.45
N SER A 322 -17.26 -4.11 -40.73
CA SER A 322 -16.66 -5.20 -39.95
C SER A 322 -15.64 -4.73 -38.91
N ILE A 323 -15.35 -5.60 -37.92
CA ILE A 323 -14.25 -5.38 -36.97
C ILE A 323 -12.95 -5.85 -37.61
N GLU A 324 -12.05 -4.91 -37.89
CA GLU A 324 -10.71 -5.20 -38.43
C GLU A 324 -9.75 -5.63 -37.31
N ARG A 325 -8.87 -6.60 -37.60
CA ARG A 325 -7.75 -6.98 -36.75
C ARG A 325 -6.44 -6.51 -37.39
N ILE A 326 -5.79 -5.53 -36.77
CA ILE A 326 -4.50 -5.00 -37.20
C ILE A 326 -3.43 -5.56 -36.24
N ASN A 327 -2.59 -6.48 -36.71
CA ASN A 327 -1.48 -6.99 -35.91
C ASN A 327 -0.39 -5.92 -35.78
N ILE A 328 0.24 -5.84 -34.60
CA ILE A 328 1.26 -4.83 -34.28
C ILE A 328 2.52 -5.54 -33.76
N ASP A 329 3.65 -5.25 -34.39
CA ASP A 329 4.98 -5.57 -33.86
C ASP A 329 5.38 -4.48 -32.85
N LEU A 330 5.48 -4.86 -31.57
CA LEU A 330 5.88 -3.93 -30.51
C LEU A 330 7.37 -3.57 -30.52
N GLU A 331 8.27 -4.47 -30.93
CA GLU A 331 9.71 -4.18 -31.00
C GLU A 331 9.94 -3.07 -32.04
N SER A 332 9.39 -3.22 -33.25
CA SER A 332 9.42 -2.16 -34.25
C SER A 332 8.70 -0.88 -33.78
N ALA A 333 7.54 -0.99 -33.10
CA ALA A 333 6.79 0.18 -32.65
C ALA A 333 7.53 1.00 -31.57
N PHE A 334 8.28 0.35 -30.67
CA PHE A 334 9.11 1.02 -29.67
C PHE A 334 10.41 1.57 -30.25
N SER A 335 10.96 0.96 -31.32
CA SER A 335 12.13 1.50 -32.04
C SER A 335 11.86 2.85 -32.73
N GLY A 336 10.57 3.19 -32.93
CA GLY A 336 10.13 4.42 -33.59
C GLY A 336 9.69 4.26 -35.04
N ASP A 337 9.57 3.03 -35.55
CA ASP A 337 8.99 2.81 -36.89
C ASP A 337 7.54 3.32 -36.91
N THR A 338 7.26 4.20 -37.86
CA THR A 338 5.97 4.89 -38.00
C THR A 338 4.89 3.98 -38.60
N ILE A 339 5.29 2.87 -39.23
CA ILE A 339 4.42 1.83 -39.79
C ILE A 339 3.83 0.97 -38.67
N PHE A 340 4.68 0.47 -37.76
CA PHE A 340 4.28 -0.43 -36.68
C PHE A 340 3.75 0.31 -35.45
N ASN A 341 4.25 1.51 -35.15
CA ASN A 341 3.67 2.36 -34.11
C ASN A 341 2.38 3.05 -34.62
N LEU A 342 1.32 2.29 -34.88
CA LEU A 342 0.10 2.77 -35.53
C LEU A 342 -0.56 3.94 -34.80
N LEU A 343 -1.13 4.90 -35.56
CA LEU A 343 -2.01 5.95 -35.04
C LEU A 343 -3.34 5.35 -34.57
N LEU A 344 -3.76 5.71 -33.36
CA LEU A 344 -4.98 5.18 -32.74
C LEU A 344 -6.19 6.11 -32.95
N GLU A 345 -7.37 5.51 -32.93
CA GLU A 345 -8.68 6.14 -33.16
C GLU A 345 -9.62 5.92 -31.95
N ASP A 346 -10.66 6.75 -31.81
CA ASP A 346 -11.60 6.62 -30.68
C ASP A 346 -12.38 5.30 -30.77
N GLY A 347 -12.31 4.50 -29.71
CA GLY A 347 -12.94 3.18 -29.64
C GLY A 347 -12.01 2.00 -29.95
N ASP A 348 -10.78 2.23 -30.42
CA ASP A 348 -9.79 1.15 -30.64
C ASP A 348 -9.61 0.29 -29.39
N ILE A 349 -9.60 -1.04 -29.58
CA ILE A 349 -9.29 -2.01 -28.52
C ILE A 349 -7.91 -2.60 -28.79
N LEU A 350 -6.89 -2.10 -28.08
CA LEU A 350 -5.55 -2.68 -28.07
C LEU A 350 -5.53 -3.93 -27.20
N VAL A 351 -5.21 -5.08 -27.79
CA VAL A 351 -5.10 -6.37 -27.11
C VAL A 351 -3.64 -6.80 -27.10
N VAL A 352 -3.08 -6.97 -25.90
CA VAL A 352 -1.76 -7.52 -25.63
C VAL A 352 -1.96 -8.90 -25.02
N PRO A 353 -1.88 -10.01 -25.79
CA PRO A 353 -2.08 -11.35 -25.24
C PRO A 353 -1.05 -11.69 -24.16
N GLY A 354 -1.40 -12.61 -23.26
CA GLY A 354 -0.39 -13.31 -22.48
C GLY A 354 0.30 -14.37 -23.35
N ILE A 355 1.55 -14.71 -23.02
CA ILE A 355 2.25 -15.85 -23.64
C ILE A 355 1.44 -17.12 -23.37
N SER A 356 1.00 -17.80 -24.43
CA SER A 356 0.21 -19.05 -24.36
C SER A 356 1.05 -20.27 -24.74
N GLY A 357 0.83 -21.39 -24.06
CA GLY A 357 1.42 -22.69 -24.38
C GLY A 357 1.11 -23.73 -23.30
N ASP A 358 1.68 -24.92 -23.44
CA ASP A 358 1.48 -26.02 -22.49
C ASP A 358 2.68 -26.16 -21.53
N VAL A 359 2.44 -26.70 -20.34
CA VAL A 359 3.45 -27.26 -19.43
C VAL A 359 3.13 -28.73 -19.19
N TYR A 360 4.08 -29.62 -19.44
CA TYR A 360 3.85 -31.07 -19.34
C TYR A 360 4.31 -31.59 -17.99
N VAL A 361 3.41 -32.11 -17.16
CA VAL A 361 3.75 -32.74 -15.86
C VAL A 361 3.64 -34.25 -16.00
N ASN A 362 4.79 -34.93 -16.04
CA ASN A 362 4.94 -36.34 -16.37
C ASN A 362 5.53 -37.16 -15.21
N GLY A 363 5.12 -38.43 -15.11
CA GLY A 363 5.63 -39.38 -14.12
C GLY A 363 4.73 -39.56 -12.90
N GLU A 364 5.32 -39.64 -11.71
CA GLU A 364 4.66 -40.03 -10.45
C GLU A 364 3.95 -38.84 -9.78
N VAL A 365 2.92 -38.32 -10.46
CA VAL A 365 1.92 -37.36 -9.95
C VAL A 365 0.51 -37.95 -10.06
N VAL A 366 -0.47 -37.39 -9.35
CA VAL A 366 -1.84 -37.94 -9.34
C VAL A 366 -2.53 -37.82 -10.70
N ASN A 367 -2.39 -36.69 -11.39
CA ASN A 367 -2.97 -36.41 -12.70
C ASN A 367 -1.87 -35.94 -13.68
N PRO A 368 -1.11 -36.86 -14.31
CA PRO A 368 -0.09 -36.48 -15.29
C PRO A 368 -0.72 -36.06 -16.62
N GLY A 369 -0.14 -35.06 -17.29
CA GLY A 369 -0.65 -34.51 -18.55
C GLY A 369 -0.13 -33.10 -18.88
N PRO A 370 -0.66 -32.47 -19.94
CA PRO A 370 -0.47 -31.05 -20.22
C PRO A 370 -1.32 -30.17 -19.27
N PHE A 371 -0.80 -28.98 -18.96
CA PHE A 371 -1.47 -27.94 -18.19
C PHE A 371 -1.22 -26.58 -18.86
N ASP A 372 -2.25 -25.73 -18.93
CA ASP A 372 -2.14 -24.42 -19.58
C ASP A 372 -1.11 -23.52 -18.86
N TYR A 373 -0.19 -22.95 -19.63
CA TYR A 373 0.86 -22.09 -19.11
C TYR A 373 0.29 -20.80 -18.50
N GLN A 374 0.45 -20.67 -17.19
CA GLN A 374 0.20 -19.44 -16.44
C GLN A 374 1.52 -18.84 -15.99
N ALA A 375 1.78 -17.62 -16.44
CA ALA A 375 3.08 -16.99 -16.27
C ALA A 375 3.39 -16.62 -14.81
N GLY A 376 4.65 -16.86 -14.42
CA GLY A 376 5.10 -16.64 -13.05
C GLY A 376 4.56 -17.65 -12.04
N LEU A 377 3.95 -18.76 -12.47
CA LEU A 377 3.82 -19.96 -11.65
C LEU A 377 5.15 -20.71 -11.56
N MET A 378 5.35 -21.38 -10.45
CA MET A 378 6.56 -22.13 -10.12
C MET A 378 6.35 -23.63 -10.39
N ALA A 379 7.44 -24.39 -10.54
CA ALA A 379 7.40 -25.81 -10.79
C ALA A 379 6.64 -26.61 -9.70
N GLY A 380 6.62 -26.10 -8.46
CA GLY A 380 5.80 -26.66 -7.38
C GLY A 380 4.29 -26.44 -7.58
N ASP A 381 3.87 -25.33 -8.19
CA ASP A 381 2.46 -25.02 -8.44
C ASP A 381 1.87 -25.98 -9.47
N TYR A 382 2.58 -26.25 -10.57
CA TYR A 382 2.15 -27.22 -11.59
C TYR A 382 2.08 -28.66 -11.06
N ILE A 383 3.02 -29.07 -10.20
CA ILE A 383 2.91 -30.37 -9.49
C ILE A 383 1.69 -30.38 -8.56
N GLY A 384 1.34 -29.25 -7.93
CA GLY A 384 0.11 -29.08 -7.16
C GLY A 384 -1.16 -29.18 -8.01
N MET A 385 -1.18 -28.55 -9.19
CA MET A 385 -2.27 -28.65 -10.18
C MET A 385 -2.46 -30.08 -10.70
N ALA A 386 -1.36 -30.83 -10.86
CA ALA A 386 -1.37 -32.26 -11.14
C ALA A 386 -1.86 -33.14 -9.95
N GLY A 387 -2.47 -32.54 -8.92
CA GLY A 387 -2.98 -33.23 -7.73
C GLY A 387 -1.91 -33.62 -6.71
N GLY A 388 -0.66 -33.19 -6.92
CA GLY A 388 0.48 -33.53 -6.09
C GLY A 388 1.24 -34.80 -6.52
N PRO A 389 2.37 -35.09 -5.86
CA PRO A 389 3.16 -36.30 -6.08
C PRO A 389 2.49 -37.55 -5.48
N THR A 390 2.74 -38.74 -6.04
CA THR A 390 2.27 -40.02 -5.47
C THR A 390 3.13 -40.49 -4.28
N ASP A 391 2.65 -41.47 -3.50
CA ASP A 391 3.36 -42.09 -2.36
C ASP A 391 4.69 -42.80 -2.73
N VAL A 392 4.95 -42.95 -4.03
CA VAL A 392 6.16 -43.54 -4.61
C VAL A 392 6.96 -42.54 -5.47
N ALA A 393 6.61 -41.26 -5.46
CA ALA A 393 7.31 -40.21 -6.19
C ALA A 393 8.66 -39.84 -5.54
N ASN A 394 9.60 -39.35 -6.36
CA ASN A 394 10.91 -38.90 -5.91
C ASN A 394 11.17 -37.43 -6.30
N LEU A 395 10.57 -36.51 -5.53
CA LEU A 395 10.75 -35.06 -5.68
C LEU A 395 12.24 -34.64 -5.71
N SER A 396 13.10 -35.32 -4.94
CA SER A 396 14.53 -34.98 -4.86
C SER A 396 15.32 -35.21 -6.15
N HIS A 397 14.80 -36.06 -7.05
CA HIS A 397 15.37 -36.37 -8.36
C HIS A 397 14.49 -35.86 -9.53
N THR A 398 13.47 -35.06 -9.25
CA THR A 398 12.63 -34.43 -10.28
C THR A 398 13.48 -33.50 -11.15
N SER A 399 13.14 -33.40 -12.42
CA SER A 399 13.87 -32.61 -13.40
C SER A 399 12.92 -31.89 -14.34
N ILE A 400 13.25 -30.64 -14.66
CA ILE A 400 12.53 -29.84 -15.66
C ILE A 400 13.35 -29.92 -16.95
N LYS A 401 12.73 -30.32 -18.06
CA LYS A 401 13.35 -30.33 -19.39
C LYS A 401 12.84 -29.12 -20.16
N ARG A 402 13.75 -28.22 -20.52
CA ARG A 402 13.49 -26.96 -21.20
C ARG A 402 14.07 -27.01 -22.60
N GLY A 403 13.25 -27.34 -23.60
CA GLY A 403 13.70 -27.63 -24.96
C GLY A 403 14.71 -28.79 -25.01
N ARG A 404 16.01 -28.47 -25.08
CA ARG A 404 17.12 -29.45 -25.04
C ARG A 404 17.80 -29.60 -23.68
N ASP A 405 17.65 -28.62 -22.79
CA ASP A 405 18.36 -28.58 -21.51
C ASP A 405 17.61 -29.33 -20.42
N LYS A 406 18.36 -29.98 -19.50
CA LYS A 406 17.80 -30.71 -18.36
C LYS A 406 18.20 -30.02 -17.06
N LEU A 407 17.25 -29.27 -16.50
CA LEU A 407 17.40 -28.46 -15.31
C LEU A 407 17.01 -29.28 -14.06
N ARG A 408 17.71 -29.04 -12.94
CA ARG A 408 17.36 -29.65 -11.66
C ARG A 408 16.12 -28.97 -11.10
N TYR A 409 15.10 -29.76 -10.72
CA TYR A 409 13.91 -29.22 -10.08
C TYR A 409 14.23 -28.45 -8.80
N ARG A 410 13.58 -27.31 -8.65
CA ARG A 410 13.39 -26.60 -7.38
C ARG A 410 11.94 -26.12 -7.35
N SER A 411 11.28 -26.18 -6.21
CA SER A 411 9.85 -25.83 -6.09
C SER A 411 9.55 -24.36 -6.36
N ASP A 412 10.54 -23.48 -6.18
CA ASP A 412 10.52 -22.03 -6.42
C ASP A 412 10.86 -21.63 -7.87
N MET A 413 11.18 -22.59 -8.74
CA MET A 413 11.65 -22.32 -10.09
C MET A 413 10.50 -21.91 -11.01
N ILE A 414 10.54 -20.69 -11.54
CA ILE A 414 9.58 -20.21 -12.54
C ILE A 414 9.70 -21.07 -13.81
N ILE A 415 8.54 -21.53 -14.28
CA ILE A 415 8.38 -22.35 -15.48
C ILE A 415 8.25 -21.45 -16.72
N GLU A 416 8.62 -21.99 -17.87
CA GLU A 416 8.45 -21.38 -19.20
C GLU A 416 7.53 -22.26 -20.08
N PRO A 417 6.90 -21.72 -21.13
CA PRO A 417 6.05 -22.51 -22.03
C PRO A 417 6.84 -23.62 -22.71
N GLY A 418 6.26 -24.82 -22.77
CA GLY A 418 6.90 -26.01 -23.34
C GLY A 418 7.87 -26.74 -22.40
N ASP A 419 8.00 -26.32 -21.14
CA ASP A 419 8.72 -27.08 -20.11
C ASP A 419 8.03 -28.43 -19.84
N GLU A 420 8.85 -29.48 -19.67
CA GLU A 420 8.41 -30.79 -19.21
C GLU A 420 8.95 -31.08 -17.80
N ILE A 421 8.07 -31.08 -16.80
CA ILE A 421 8.37 -31.45 -15.41
C ILE A 421 8.24 -32.97 -15.27
N TYR A 422 9.36 -33.67 -15.19
CA TYR A 422 9.41 -35.12 -14.98
C TYR A 422 9.68 -35.49 -13.53
N VAL A 423 8.70 -36.12 -12.87
CA VAL A 423 8.75 -36.63 -11.49
C VAL A 423 9.04 -38.14 -11.52
N PRO A 424 10.29 -38.59 -11.25
CA PRO A 424 10.63 -40.01 -11.29
C PRO A 424 10.07 -40.76 -10.07
N ARG A 425 9.97 -42.08 -10.20
CA ARG A 425 9.65 -43.00 -9.10
C ARG A 425 10.83 -43.19 -8.16
N GLN A 426 10.54 -43.33 -6.87
CA GLN A 426 11.49 -43.76 -5.85
C GLN A 426 11.71 -45.28 -5.96
N THR A 427 12.90 -45.68 -6.42
CA THR A 427 13.25 -47.07 -6.72
C THR A 427 13.69 -47.89 -5.50
N PHE A 428 14.02 -47.25 -4.38
CA PHE A 428 14.42 -47.89 -3.13
C PHE A 428 13.98 -47.02 -1.93
N LYS A 429 13.43 -47.64 -0.88
CA LYS A 429 13.19 -47.02 0.43
C LYS A 429 14.14 -47.68 1.43
N PHE A 430 15.45 -47.43 1.22
CA PHE A 430 16.63 -48.07 1.85
C PHE A 430 16.40 -48.66 3.26
N TRP A 431 15.84 -47.90 4.21
CA TRP A 431 15.58 -48.34 5.58
C TRP A 431 14.48 -49.40 5.75
N GLN A 432 13.45 -49.41 4.90
CA GLN A 432 12.38 -50.42 4.94
C GLN A 432 12.83 -51.71 4.26
N ASP A 433 13.52 -51.60 3.12
CA ASP A 433 14.04 -52.74 2.37
C ASP A 433 15.11 -53.50 3.19
N TYR A 434 15.99 -52.77 3.92
CA TYR A 434 16.98 -53.37 4.82
C TYR A 434 16.38 -54.18 5.97
N LEU A 435 15.15 -53.88 6.43
CA LEU A 435 14.50 -54.68 7.47
C LEU A 435 14.01 -56.03 6.92
N GLN A 436 13.48 -56.05 5.68
CA GLN A 436 13.07 -57.30 5.03
C GLN A 436 14.29 -58.15 4.62
N ILE A 437 15.29 -57.54 3.99
CA ILE A 437 16.57 -58.19 3.65
C ILE A 437 17.26 -58.68 4.92
N GLY A 438 17.25 -57.88 5.99
CA GLY A 438 17.78 -58.25 7.30
C GLY A 438 17.05 -59.45 7.92
N GLN A 439 15.73 -59.52 7.83
CA GLN A 439 14.96 -60.69 8.27
C GLN A 439 15.32 -61.96 7.48
N VAL A 440 15.50 -61.86 6.16
CA VAL A 440 15.92 -62.99 5.31
C VAL A 440 17.36 -63.43 5.64
N ILE A 441 18.29 -62.50 5.82
CA ILE A 441 19.66 -62.83 6.26
C ILE A 441 19.64 -63.47 7.65
N THR A 442 18.83 -62.96 8.57
CA THR A 442 18.71 -63.50 9.94
C THR A 442 18.13 -64.91 9.94
N SER A 443 17.14 -65.21 9.08
CA SER A 443 16.58 -66.56 8.97
C SER A 443 17.55 -67.56 8.32
N ILE A 444 18.33 -67.13 7.32
CA ILE A 444 19.42 -67.94 6.74
C ILE A 444 20.49 -68.24 7.79
N VAL A 445 20.92 -67.24 8.58
CA VAL A 445 21.90 -67.41 9.66
C VAL A 445 21.35 -68.34 10.76
N LEU A 446 20.09 -68.19 11.17
CA LEU A 446 19.43 -69.12 12.11
C LEU A 446 19.35 -70.55 11.58
N SER A 447 19.04 -70.73 10.29
CA SER A 447 18.98 -72.04 9.65
C SER A 447 20.37 -72.69 9.53
N TRP A 448 21.41 -71.91 9.28
CA TRP A 448 22.80 -72.38 9.28
C TRP A 448 23.31 -72.73 10.68
N LEU A 449 23.00 -71.92 11.70
CA LEU A 449 23.35 -72.19 13.10
C LEU A 449 22.62 -73.42 13.65
N THR A 450 21.34 -73.62 13.31
CA THR A 450 20.61 -74.84 13.69
C THR A 450 21.13 -76.07 12.95
N TYR A 451 21.51 -75.97 11.68
CA TYR A 451 22.21 -77.05 10.97
C TYR A 451 23.56 -77.41 11.62
N MET A 452 24.36 -76.40 12.00
CA MET A 452 25.61 -76.60 12.75
C MET A 452 25.40 -77.26 14.12
N ALA A 453 24.30 -76.96 14.82
CA ALA A 453 24.01 -77.51 16.15
C ALA A 453 23.41 -78.92 16.16
N ILE A 454 23.11 -79.49 14.98
CA ILE A 454 22.53 -80.83 14.80
C ILE A 454 23.60 -81.85 14.33
N ARG A 455 24.85 -81.40 14.13
CA ARG A 455 25.95 -82.16 13.51
C ARG A 455 27.16 -82.35 14.42
#